data_AF-A0AAU4REN5-F1
#
_entry.id   AF-A0AAU4REN5-F1
#
_cell.length_a   1.000
_cell.length_b   1.000
_cell.length_c   1.000
_cell.angle_alpha   90.00
_cell.angle_beta   90.00
_cell.angle_gamma   90.00
#
_symmetry.space_group_name_H-M   'P 1'
#
loop_
_entity.id
_entity.type
_entity.pdbx_description
1 polymer ?
#
loop_
_entity_poly.entity_id
_entity_poly.type
_entity_poly.pdbx_seq_one_letter_code
_entity_poly.pdbx_strand_id
1 'polypeptide(L)'
;MSQGTSGAGDDGLGRRLKRYQERIESVVTRVGLLGIFATGVIAQFVKPVGDALEGKAYLGGALLSLVGYVLYDQVKDLSASIRVPTRALVKSSELGTFVSEAFRARRVEISFLGYTGETLFNELADRLEDLRVHPGPTRVSIRMLVPDFKQPMLVPSKVGLAEAPEDDPAYRERLERRCDEYDGTLSNLAAQLTATRRVVVECEYRFYPGIPRDKVCIFNRQQVLHGLYDLSTRSRLHPQGPEYYDPKGYRAELNVWSGEGTAAAEAAVSMWNKHFDDLWQLARRSA
;
A
#
# COMPACT_ATOMS: atom_id res chain seq x y z
N MET A 1 36.20 8.76 -26.83
CA MET A 1 36.47 9.14 -25.42
C MET A 1 35.11 9.22 -24.74
N SER A 2 34.60 8.16 -24.11
CA SER A 2 34.96 7.60 -22.79
C SER A 2 34.23 8.28 -21.63
N GLN A 3 33.44 7.45 -20.91
CA GLN A 3 32.85 7.57 -19.57
C GLN A 3 31.40 8.10 -19.49
N GLY A 4 30.48 7.44 -18.77
CA GLY A 4 30.58 6.21 -18.00
C GLY A 4 29.29 5.98 -17.22
N THR A 5 28.62 4.88 -17.52
CA THR A 5 27.46 4.34 -16.80
C THR A 5 27.92 3.64 -15.52
N SER A 6 27.42 4.06 -14.35
CA SER A 6 27.51 3.31 -13.10
C SER A 6 26.21 3.46 -12.29
N GLY A 7 25.39 2.40 -12.24
CA GLY A 7 24.16 2.41 -11.45
C GLY A 7 23.36 1.11 -11.44
N ALA A 8 23.96 -0.04 -11.78
CA ALA A 8 23.24 -1.32 -11.85
C ALA A 8 23.93 -2.47 -11.10
N GLY A 9 24.93 -2.19 -10.25
CA GLY A 9 25.76 -3.20 -9.60
C GLY A 9 25.34 -3.56 -8.16
N ASP A 10 24.65 -2.68 -7.44
CA ASP A 10 24.61 -2.75 -5.97
C ASP A 10 23.44 -3.61 -5.43
N ASP A 11 22.28 -3.61 -6.11
CA ASP A 11 21.12 -4.41 -5.70
C ASP A 11 21.32 -5.93 -5.86
N GLY A 12 22.20 -6.34 -6.79
CA GLY A 12 22.49 -7.75 -7.06
C GLY A 12 23.41 -8.39 -6.01
N LEU A 13 24.35 -7.61 -5.47
CA LEU A 13 25.33 -8.10 -4.50
C LEU A 13 24.69 -8.28 -3.12
N GLY A 14 23.86 -7.31 -2.69
CA GLY A 14 23.12 -7.39 -1.43
C GLY A 14 22.17 -8.59 -1.36
N ARG A 15 21.45 -8.90 -2.46
CA ARG A 15 20.57 -10.09 -2.53
C ARG A 15 21.33 -11.41 -2.57
N ARG A 16 22.57 -11.43 -3.06
CA ARG A 16 23.43 -12.63 -3.03
C ARG A 16 24.02 -12.84 -1.63
N LEU A 17 24.53 -11.79 -1.00
CA LEU A 17 25.07 -11.85 0.36
C LEU A 17 24.01 -12.25 1.39
N LYS A 18 22.79 -11.71 1.28
CA LYS A 18 21.68 -12.06 2.19
C LYS A 18 21.27 -13.53 2.09
N ARG A 19 21.19 -14.09 0.88
CA ARG A 19 20.93 -15.53 0.67
C ARG A 19 22.05 -16.42 1.21
N TYR A 20 23.30 -15.99 1.12
CA TYR A 20 24.43 -16.70 1.73
C TYR A 20 24.36 -16.64 3.26
N GLN A 21 24.04 -15.49 3.82
CA GLN A 21 23.95 -15.27 5.26
C GLN A 21 22.83 -16.12 5.89
N GLU A 22 21.64 -16.17 5.29
CA GLU A 22 20.52 -17.01 5.76
C GLU A 22 20.82 -18.51 5.68
N ARG A 23 21.60 -18.92 4.67
CA ARG A 23 22.04 -20.32 4.51
C ARG A 23 23.11 -20.69 5.54
N ILE A 24 24.05 -19.78 5.82
CA ILE A 24 25.11 -19.98 6.82
C ILE A 24 24.50 -20.02 8.23
N GLU A 25 23.60 -19.10 8.56
CA GLU A 25 22.91 -19.08 9.86
C GLU A 25 22.15 -20.38 10.12
N SER A 26 21.47 -20.91 9.10
CA SER A 26 20.75 -22.19 9.19
C SER A 26 21.67 -23.39 9.39
N VAL A 27 22.87 -23.38 8.79
CA VAL A 27 23.83 -24.49 8.92
C VAL A 27 24.54 -24.43 10.27
N VAL A 28 24.95 -23.25 10.71
CA VAL A 28 25.65 -23.05 12.00
C VAL A 28 24.76 -23.47 13.17
N THR A 29 23.49 -23.07 13.19
CA THR A 29 22.57 -23.44 14.27
C THR A 29 22.28 -24.95 14.29
N ARG A 30 22.11 -25.59 13.13
CA ARG A 30 21.93 -27.05 13.04
C ARG A 30 23.17 -27.81 13.52
N VAL A 31 24.36 -27.37 13.11
CA VAL A 31 25.63 -27.97 13.53
C VAL A 31 25.84 -27.76 15.04
N GLY A 32 25.47 -26.60 15.58
CA GLY A 32 25.49 -26.33 17.02
C GLY A 32 24.58 -27.26 17.82
N LEU A 33 23.30 -27.39 17.42
CA LEU A 33 22.33 -28.29 18.07
C LEU A 33 22.80 -29.76 18.04
N LEU A 34 23.35 -30.19 16.91
CA LEU A 34 23.86 -31.56 16.74
C LEU A 34 25.15 -31.79 17.55
N GLY A 35 26.00 -30.76 17.67
CA GLY A 35 27.19 -30.76 18.53
C GLY A 35 26.83 -30.86 20.02
N ILE A 36 25.83 -30.10 20.48
CA ILE A 36 25.32 -30.18 21.86
C ILE A 36 24.75 -31.58 22.15
N PHE A 37 23.96 -32.12 21.22
CA PHE A 37 23.44 -33.49 21.33
C PHE A 37 24.57 -34.53 21.42
N ALA A 38 25.52 -34.51 20.49
CA ALA A 38 26.65 -35.44 20.46
C ALA A 38 27.49 -35.36 21.74
N THR A 39 27.76 -34.14 22.22
CA THR A 39 28.49 -33.90 23.47
C THR A 39 27.73 -34.45 24.67
N GLY A 40 26.41 -34.25 24.73
CA GLY A 40 25.54 -34.81 25.76
C GLY A 40 25.51 -36.34 25.77
N VAL A 41 25.53 -36.99 24.60
CA VAL A 41 25.61 -38.45 24.48
C VAL A 41 26.99 -38.98 24.89
N ILE A 42 28.08 -38.37 24.40
CA ILE A 42 29.45 -38.79 24.72
C ILE A 42 29.73 -38.67 26.24
N ALA A 43 29.22 -37.61 26.88
CA ALA A 43 29.33 -37.41 28.32
C ALA A 43 28.74 -38.56 29.15
N GLN A 44 27.79 -39.34 28.61
CA GLN A 44 27.21 -40.51 29.29
C GLN A 44 28.18 -41.71 29.34
N PHE A 45 29.09 -41.80 28.38
CA PHE A 45 30.00 -42.94 28.25
C PHE A 45 31.44 -42.62 28.63
N VAL A 46 31.81 -41.33 28.68
CA VAL A 46 33.18 -40.87 28.93
C VAL A 46 33.24 -40.02 30.21
N LYS A 47 33.70 -40.64 31.31
CA LYS A 47 33.82 -40.03 32.66
C LYS A 47 34.42 -38.61 32.69
N PRO A 48 35.60 -38.34 32.08
CA PRO A 48 36.19 -36.99 32.17
C PRO A 48 35.36 -35.89 31.49
N VAL A 49 34.50 -36.24 30.52
CA VAL A 49 33.57 -35.29 29.87
C VAL A 49 32.30 -35.12 30.71
N GLY A 50 31.83 -36.19 31.35
CA GLY A 50 30.75 -36.13 32.33
C GLY A 50 31.09 -35.22 33.52
N ASP A 51 32.25 -35.42 34.15
CA ASP A 51 32.65 -34.69 35.36
C ASP A 51 32.78 -33.18 35.13
N ALA A 52 33.16 -32.74 33.93
CA ALA A 52 33.25 -31.33 33.54
C ALA A 52 31.88 -30.63 33.36
N LEU A 53 30.78 -31.40 33.27
CA LEU A 53 29.43 -30.92 32.93
C LEU A 53 28.40 -31.11 34.06
N GLU A 54 28.85 -31.24 35.32
CA GLU A 54 28.05 -31.24 36.55
C GLU A 54 26.82 -32.19 36.58
N GLY A 55 27.05 -33.45 36.24
CA GLY A 55 26.39 -34.63 36.82
C GLY A 55 24.90 -34.90 36.53
N LYS A 56 24.05 -33.92 36.18
CA LYS A 56 22.58 -34.14 36.14
C LYS A 56 21.80 -33.46 35.02
N ALA A 57 22.44 -32.72 34.12
CA ALA A 57 21.76 -32.03 33.01
C ALA A 57 21.72 -32.81 31.67
N TYR A 58 22.35 -33.99 31.60
CA TYR A 58 22.76 -34.65 30.35
C TYR A 58 21.60 -35.09 29.44
N LEU A 59 20.59 -35.74 30.00
CA LEU A 59 19.50 -36.30 29.21
C LEU A 59 18.51 -35.23 28.75
N GLY A 60 18.20 -34.26 29.63
CA GLY A 60 17.28 -33.17 29.31
C GLY A 60 17.82 -32.28 28.18
N GLY A 61 19.08 -31.85 28.27
CA GLY A 61 19.70 -30.96 27.28
C GLY A 61 19.92 -31.61 25.90
N ALA A 62 20.33 -32.88 25.88
CA ALA A 62 20.49 -33.63 24.63
C ALA A 62 19.13 -33.88 23.95
N LEU A 63 18.13 -34.32 24.71
CA LEU A 63 16.79 -34.57 24.17
C LEU A 63 16.12 -33.27 23.67
N LEU A 64 16.26 -32.17 24.41
CA LEU A 64 15.81 -30.84 23.98
C LEU A 64 16.53 -30.36 22.71
N SER A 65 17.83 -30.63 22.59
CA SER A 65 18.61 -30.26 21.41
C SER A 65 18.23 -31.09 20.17
N LEU A 66 17.91 -32.37 20.35
CA LEU A 66 17.39 -33.23 19.28
C LEU A 66 15.98 -32.81 18.85
N VAL A 67 15.08 -32.54 19.80
CA VAL A 67 13.74 -32.00 19.52
C VAL A 67 13.85 -30.65 18.81
N GLY A 68 14.73 -29.77 19.29
CA GLY A 68 15.03 -28.49 18.65
C GLY A 68 15.58 -28.65 17.24
N TYR A 69 16.46 -29.64 17.00
CA TYR A 69 17.00 -29.94 15.67
C TYR A 69 15.93 -30.42 14.70
N VAL A 70 15.07 -31.37 15.11
CA VAL A 70 14.00 -31.93 14.27
C VAL A 70 12.94 -30.88 13.97
N LEU A 71 12.60 -30.03 14.95
CA LEU A 71 11.59 -28.99 14.80
C LEU A 71 12.16 -27.68 14.24
N TYR A 72 13.47 -27.54 14.06
CA TYR A 72 14.09 -26.28 13.67
C TYR A 72 13.48 -25.70 12.39
N ASP A 73 13.28 -26.53 11.36
CA ASP A 73 12.71 -26.08 10.10
C ASP A 73 11.25 -25.69 10.25
N GLN A 74 10.46 -26.43 11.05
CA GLN A 74 9.06 -26.11 11.33
C GLN A 74 8.92 -24.80 12.13
N VAL A 75 9.79 -24.58 13.13
CA VAL A 75 9.81 -23.35 13.92
C VAL A 75 10.29 -22.18 13.08
N LYS A 76 11.30 -22.39 12.22
CA LYS A 76 11.80 -21.37 11.29
C LYS A 76 10.72 -20.97 10.28
N ASP A 77 10.05 -21.93 9.67
CA ASP A 77 8.96 -21.70 8.73
C ASP A 77 7.78 -20.99 9.41
N LEU A 78 7.40 -21.42 10.61
CA LEU A 78 6.38 -20.75 11.41
C LEU A 78 6.80 -19.31 11.76
N SER A 79 8.04 -19.09 12.20
CA SER A 79 8.56 -17.75 12.51
C SER A 79 8.60 -16.84 11.27
N ALA A 80 8.90 -17.39 10.09
CA ALA A 80 8.88 -16.67 8.82
C ALA A 80 7.44 -16.34 8.40
N SER A 81 6.49 -17.23 8.66
CA SER A 81 5.06 -16.97 8.44
C SER A 81 4.48 -15.92 9.41
N ILE A 82 5.05 -15.81 10.61
CA ILE A 82 4.64 -14.85 11.66
C ILE A 82 5.34 -13.48 11.46
N ARG A 83 6.41 -13.38 10.66
CA ARG A 83 6.98 -12.07 10.31
C ARG A 83 5.94 -11.29 9.50
N VAL A 84 5.20 -10.45 10.22
CA VAL A 84 4.33 -9.42 9.65
C VAL A 84 5.20 -8.64 8.65
N PRO A 85 4.90 -8.69 7.34
CA PRO A 85 5.67 -7.92 6.37
C PRO A 85 5.62 -6.46 6.84
N THR A 86 6.79 -5.81 6.88
CA THR A 86 6.87 -4.39 7.20
C THR A 86 5.95 -3.66 6.24
N ARG A 87 4.76 -3.29 6.71
CA ARG A 87 3.80 -2.50 5.92
C ARG A 87 4.53 -1.22 5.60
N ALA A 88 4.86 -1.01 4.32
CA ALA A 88 5.40 0.26 3.90
C ALA A 88 4.25 1.27 4.07
N LEU A 89 4.40 2.12 5.09
CA LEU A 89 3.48 3.19 5.38
C LEU A 89 3.97 4.43 4.63
N VAL A 90 3.14 4.97 3.76
CA VAL A 90 3.47 6.17 2.97
C VAL A 90 2.46 7.26 3.24
N LYS A 91 2.90 8.51 3.19
CA LYS A 91 1.99 9.65 3.30
C LYS A 91 1.28 9.85 1.98
N SER A 92 0.05 10.37 2.05
CA SER A 92 -0.67 10.75 0.83
C SER A 92 0.07 11.79 -0.04
N SER A 93 0.99 12.58 0.53
CA SER A 93 1.85 13.50 -0.24
C SER A 93 2.85 12.78 -1.14
N GLU A 94 3.10 11.48 -0.93
CA GLU A 94 4.02 10.66 -1.71
C GLU A 94 3.31 9.95 -2.88
N LEU A 95 2.01 10.21 -3.08
CA LEU A 95 1.22 9.61 -4.17
C LEU A 95 1.85 9.85 -5.55
N GLY A 96 2.48 11.01 -5.77
CA GLY A 96 3.12 11.34 -7.04
C GLY A 96 4.16 10.30 -7.48
N THR A 97 4.92 9.72 -6.54
CA THR A 97 5.89 8.66 -6.85
C THR A 97 5.20 7.42 -7.41
N PHE A 98 4.07 7.00 -6.82
CA PHE A 98 3.30 5.84 -7.28
C PHE A 98 2.64 6.09 -8.63
N VAL A 99 2.14 7.30 -8.86
CA VAL A 99 1.61 7.70 -10.18
C VAL A 99 2.73 7.64 -11.22
N SER A 100 3.91 8.21 -10.94
CA SER A 100 5.06 8.15 -11.84
C SER A 100 5.46 6.73 -12.20
N GLU A 101 5.55 5.84 -11.20
CA GLU A 101 5.88 4.43 -11.42
C GLU A 101 4.80 3.74 -12.27
N ALA A 102 3.53 4.00 -12.01
CA ALA A 102 2.43 3.43 -12.79
C ALA A 102 2.49 3.82 -14.27
N PHE A 103 2.87 5.08 -14.57
CA PHE A 103 2.98 5.62 -15.92
C PHE A 103 4.16 5.08 -16.73
N ARG A 104 5.07 4.30 -16.13
CA ARG A 104 6.12 3.57 -16.87
C ARG A 104 5.57 2.39 -17.66
N ALA A 105 4.37 1.91 -17.32
CA ALA A 105 3.73 0.81 -18.04
C ALA A 105 3.20 1.24 -19.41
N ARG A 106 3.17 0.32 -20.38
CA ARG A 106 2.53 0.55 -21.69
C ARG A 106 1.02 0.76 -21.58
N ARG A 107 0.38 0.15 -20.59
CA ARG A 107 -1.05 0.29 -20.29
C ARG A 107 -1.16 0.67 -18.82
N VAL A 108 -1.69 1.86 -18.57
CA VAL A 108 -1.85 2.44 -17.24
C VAL A 108 -3.29 2.31 -16.82
N GLU A 109 -3.54 1.76 -15.63
CA GLU A 109 -4.86 1.67 -15.03
C GLU A 109 -4.80 2.21 -13.60
N ILE A 110 -5.46 3.33 -13.34
CA ILE A 110 -5.50 3.96 -12.02
C ILE A 110 -6.95 4.00 -11.56
N SER A 111 -7.21 3.48 -10.39
CA SER A 111 -8.54 3.47 -9.78
C SER A 111 -8.48 4.09 -8.39
N PHE A 112 -9.35 5.04 -8.10
CA PHE A 112 -9.38 5.78 -6.86
C PHE A 112 -10.74 5.68 -6.20
N LEU A 113 -10.77 5.34 -4.92
CA LEU A 113 -11.94 5.45 -4.06
C LEU A 113 -11.56 6.35 -2.87
N GLY A 114 -12.25 7.47 -2.71
CA GLY A 114 -11.98 8.37 -1.58
C GLY A 114 -12.75 9.67 -1.66
N TYR A 115 -12.31 10.68 -0.89
CA TYR A 115 -13.07 11.91 -0.68
C TYR A 115 -13.26 12.77 -1.94
N THR A 116 -12.38 13.71 -2.25
CA THR A 116 -12.49 14.56 -3.45
C THR A 116 -11.54 14.15 -4.57
N GLY A 117 -10.59 13.25 -4.28
CA GLY A 117 -9.52 12.90 -5.23
C GLY A 117 -8.46 13.98 -5.45
N GLU A 118 -8.56 15.16 -4.80
CA GLU A 118 -7.72 16.34 -5.05
C GLU A 118 -6.21 16.05 -5.15
N THR A 119 -5.65 15.29 -4.22
CA THR A 119 -4.22 14.94 -4.25
C THR A 119 -3.86 14.12 -5.48
N LEU A 120 -4.68 13.13 -5.84
CA LEU A 120 -4.43 12.29 -7.00
C LEU A 120 -4.70 13.06 -8.30
N PHE A 121 -5.73 13.90 -8.32
CA PHE A 121 -6.06 14.77 -9.45
C PHE A 121 -4.86 15.63 -9.85
N ASN A 122 -4.21 16.32 -8.90
CA ASN A 122 -3.06 17.17 -9.20
C ASN A 122 -1.92 16.37 -9.87
N GLU A 123 -1.58 15.20 -9.31
CA GLU A 123 -0.55 14.33 -9.86
C GLU A 123 -0.92 13.80 -11.26
N LEU A 124 -2.20 13.46 -11.48
CA LEU A 124 -2.69 12.99 -12.78
C LEU A 124 -2.68 14.09 -13.84
N ALA A 125 -3.11 15.31 -13.50
CA ALA A 125 -3.14 16.44 -14.41
C ALA A 125 -1.74 16.74 -14.94
N ASP A 126 -0.75 16.83 -14.05
CA ASP A 126 0.65 17.05 -14.41
C ASP A 126 1.19 15.93 -15.31
N ARG A 127 0.86 14.67 -15.00
CA ARG A 127 1.33 13.50 -15.77
C ARG A 127 0.69 13.42 -17.15
N LEU A 128 -0.60 13.74 -17.27
CA LEU A 128 -1.28 13.77 -18.55
C LEU A 128 -0.76 14.90 -19.43
N GLU A 129 -0.45 16.08 -18.87
CA GLU A 129 0.12 17.18 -19.64
C GLU A 129 1.52 16.82 -20.20
N ASP A 130 2.35 16.12 -19.42
CA ASP A 130 3.68 15.65 -19.86
C ASP A 130 3.60 14.69 -21.07
N LEU A 131 2.52 13.91 -21.21
CA LEU A 131 2.33 13.00 -22.35
C LEU A 131 2.25 13.71 -23.70
N ARG A 132 1.98 15.03 -23.73
CA ARG A 132 1.97 15.83 -24.96
C ARG A 132 3.36 15.93 -25.58
N VAL A 133 4.39 15.99 -24.73
CA VAL A 133 5.80 16.14 -25.14
C VAL A 133 6.50 14.78 -25.13
N HIS A 134 6.26 13.98 -24.09
CA HIS A 134 6.91 12.69 -23.87
C HIS A 134 5.89 11.55 -23.93
N PRO A 135 5.59 11.02 -25.13
CA PRO A 135 4.67 9.91 -25.26
C PRO A 135 5.26 8.64 -24.64
N GLY A 136 4.77 8.25 -23.46
CA GLY A 136 5.19 7.04 -22.73
C GLY A 136 4.24 5.85 -22.94
N PRO A 137 3.11 5.80 -22.20
CA PRO A 137 2.10 4.76 -22.35
C PRO A 137 1.46 4.75 -23.74
N THR A 138 0.68 3.71 -24.02
CA THR A 138 -0.19 3.60 -25.21
C THR A 138 -1.66 3.75 -24.85
N ARG A 139 -2.03 3.37 -23.62
CA ARG A 139 -3.37 3.52 -23.06
C ARG A 139 -3.30 3.93 -21.59
N VAL A 140 -4.16 4.85 -21.20
CA VAL A 140 -4.34 5.29 -19.81
C VAL A 140 -5.83 5.22 -19.48
N SER A 141 -6.18 4.52 -18.41
CA SER A 141 -7.54 4.44 -17.88
C SER A 141 -7.53 4.93 -16.44
N ILE A 142 -8.32 5.96 -16.15
CA ILE A 142 -8.45 6.57 -14.83
C ILE A 142 -9.92 6.47 -14.40
N ARG A 143 -10.14 5.85 -13.23
CA ARG A 143 -11.47 5.67 -12.64
C ARG A 143 -11.51 6.32 -11.27
N MET A 144 -12.33 7.35 -11.09
CA MET A 144 -12.44 8.13 -9.86
C MET A 144 -13.80 7.87 -9.23
N LEU A 145 -13.82 7.29 -8.04
CA LEU A 145 -15.03 6.96 -7.29
C LEU A 145 -15.09 7.81 -6.01
N VAL A 146 -16.01 8.76 -5.97
CA VAL A 146 -16.15 9.75 -4.89
C VAL A 146 -17.57 9.74 -4.29
N PRO A 147 -17.78 10.22 -3.06
CA PRO A 147 -19.13 10.32 -2.49
C PRO A 147 -20.08 11.14 -3.37
N ASP A 148 -21.35 10.74 -3.39
CA ASP A 148 -22.42 11.56 -3.95
C ASP A 148 -22.71 12.74 -3.02
N PHE A 149 -22.04 13.87 -3.26
CA PHE A 149 -22.23 15.11 -2.50
C PHE A 149 -23.61 15.73 -2.68
N LYS A 150 -24.49 15.22 -3.55
CA LYS A 150 -25.88 15.66 -3.63
C LYS A 150 -26.72 15.12 -2.48
N GLN A 151 -26.29 14.04 -1.83
CA GLN A 151 -26.99 13.43 -0.71
C GLN A 151 -26.58 14.06 0.62
N PRO A 152 -27.50 14.16 1.61
CA PRO A 152 -27.14 14.48 2.97
C PRO A 152 -26.12 13.49 3.52
N MET A 153 -25.15 13.95 4.30
CA MET A 153 -24.13 13.06 4.85
C MET A 153 -23.67 13.47 6.25
N LEU A 154 -23.19 12.48 7.01
CA LEU A 154 -22.68 12.70 8.36
C LEU A 154 -21.35 13.44 8.36
N VAL A 155 -20.50 13.18 7.36
CA VAL A 155 -19.19 13.80 7.17
C VAL A 155 -18.89 13.82 5.66
N PRO A 156 -18.43 14.96 5.10
CA PRO A 156 -18.30 16.26 5.74
C PRO A 156 -19.62 16.89 6.19
N SER A 157 -19.57 17.64 7.29
CA SER A 157 -20.72 18.32 7.87
C SER A 157 -20.27 19.54 8.69
N LYS A 158 -21.17 20.47 8.98
CA LYS A 158 -20.92 21.55 9.94
C LYS A 158 -20.85 20.99 11.36
N VAL A 159 -20.04 21.59 12.21
CA VAL A 159 -20.04 21.34 13.66
C VAL A 159 -21.18 22.15 14.28
N GLY A 160 -22.23 21.45 14.68
CA GLY A 160 -23.42 22.03 15.31
C GLY A 160 -23.30 22.23 16.82
N LEU A 161 -24.44 22.46 17.47
CA LEU A 161 -24.52 22.57 18.93
C LEU A 161 -24.05 21.28 19.61
N ALA A 162 -23.36 21.42 20.73
CA ALA A 162 -22.76 20.30 21.48
C ALA A 162 -21.87 19.39 20.62
N GLU A 163 -21.24 19.96 19.58
CA GLU A 163 -20.36 19.24 18.64
C GLU A 163 -21.07 18.16 17.81
N ALA A 164 -22.40 18.21 17.69
CA ALA A 164 -23.12 17.27 16.82
C ALA A 164 -22.87 17.58 15.34
N PRO A 165 -22.64 16.58 14.48
CA PRO A 165 -22.54 16.80 13.04
C PRO A 165 -23.90 17.24 12.46
N GLU A 166 -23.92 18.36 11.77
CA GLU A 166 -25.09 18.94 11.11
C GLU A 166 -24.83 19.03 9.60
N ASP A 167 -25.64 18.36 8.78
CA ASP A 167 -25.52 18.42 7.32
C ASP A 167 -25.57 19.88 6.84
N ASP A 168 -24.67 20.22 5.92
CA ASP A 168 -24.58 21.57 5.35
C ASP A 168 -24.62 21.47 3.81
N PRO A 169 -25.78 21.70 3.18
CA PRO A 169 -25.93 21.61 1.73
C PRO A 169 -24.98 22.54 0.96
N ALA A 170 -24.70 23.74 1.46
CA ALA A 170 -23.81 24.69 0.79
C ALA A 170 -22.35 24.21 0.84
N TYR A 171 -21.94 23.60 1.95
CA TYR A 171 -20.62 22.98 2.05
C TYR A 171 -20.46 21.82 1.06
N ARG A 172 -21.48 20.95 0.96
CA ARG A 172 -21.45 19.83 0.01
C ARG A 172 -21.50 20.28 -1.45
N GLU A 173 -22.31 21.26 -1.80
CA GLU A 173 -22.36 21.83 -3.15
C GLU A 173 -20.98 22.36 -3.59
N ARG A 174 -20.22 22.95 -2.67
CA ARG A 174 -18.84 23.38 -2.94
C ARG A 174 -17.91 22.20 -3.27
N LEU A 175 -18.07 21.06 -2.59
CA LEU A 175 -17.27 19.86 -2.83
C LEU A 175 -17.66 19.17 -4.13
N GLU A 176 -18.95 19.14 -4.43
CA GLU A 176 -19.49 18.68 -5.71
C GLU A 176 -18.86 19.47 -6.86
N ARG A 177 -18.95 20.81 -6.82
CA ARG A 177 -18.37 21.69 -7.83
C ARG A 177 -16.88 21.46 -8.04
N ARG A 178 -16.14 21.23 -6.95
CA ARG A 178 -14.71 20.89 -7.01
C ARG A 178 -14.47 19.55 -7.72
N CYS A 179 -15.29 18.54 -7.47
CA CYS A 179 -15.17 17.26 -8.17
C CYS A 179 -15.52 17.40 -9.66
N ASP A 180 -16.54 18.21 -9.99
CA ASP A 180 -16.91 18.52 -11.37
C ASP A 180 -15.79 19.26 -12.11
N GLU A 181 -15.12 20.21 -11.45
CA GLU A 181 -13.93 20.89 -11.99
C GLU A 181 -12.79 19.91 -12.29
N TYR A 182 -12.54 18.95 -11.40
CA TYR A 182 -11.51 17.92 -11.59
C TYR A 182 -11.86 16.95 -12.73
N ASP A 183 -13.11 16.50 -12.79
CA ASP A 183 -13.61 15.65 -13.87
C ASP A 183 -13.49 16.38 -15.21
N GLY A 184 -14.03 17.59 -15.32
CA GLY A 184 -13.95 18.39 -16.54
C GLY A 184 -12.51 18.63 -17.00
N THR A 185 -11.59 18.90 -16.08
CA THR A 185 -10.18 19.09 -16.41
C THR A 185 -9.54 17.81 -16.93
N LEU A 186 -9.68 16.68 -16.23
CA LEU A 186 -9.08 15.40 -16.66
C LEU A 186 -9.72 14.87 -17.94
N SER A 187 -11.04 15.03 -18.11
CA SER A 187 -11.78 14.64 -19.30
C SER A 187 -11.37 15.47 -20.53
N ASN A 188 -11.13 16.78 -20.36
CA ASN A 188 -10.60 17.64 -21.43
C ASN A 188 -9.18 17.24 -21.83
N LEU A 189 -8.28 16.98 -20.87
CA LEU A 189 -6.94 16.48 -21.15
C LEU A 189 -6.98 15.14 -21.88
N ALA A 190 -7.83 14.22 -21.41
CA ALA A 190 -8.01 12.91 -22.02
C ALA A 190 -8.48 12.99 -23.49
N ALA A 191 -9.46 13.85 -23.76
CA ALA A 191 -9.97 14.09 -25.11
C ALA A 191 -8.88 14.65 -26.04
N GLN A 192 -8.12 15.65 -25.57
CA GLN A 192 -7.04 16.26 -26.34
C GLN A 192 -5.93 15.26 -26.67
N LEU A 193 -5.48 14.47 -25.69
CA LEU A 193 -4.45 13.45 -25.89
C LEU A 193 -4.91 12.37 -26.86
N THR A 194 -6.14 11.89 -26.69
CA THR A 194 -6.73 10.85 -27.56
C THR A 194 -6.87 11.33 -29.00
N ALA A 195 -7.19 12.61 -29.22
CA ALA A 195 -7.26 13.20 -30.55
C ALA A 195 -5.93 13.16 -31.32
N THR A 196 -4.79 13.16 -30.62
CA THR A 196 -3.46 13.03 -31.26
C THR A 196 -3.18 11.63 -31.82
N ARG A 197 -3.98 10.63 -31.44
CA ARG A 197 -3.83 9.19 -31.77
C ARG A 197 -2.51 8.56 -31.32
N ARG A 198 -1.71 9.22 -30.48
CA ARG A 198 -0.47 8.67 -29.92
C ARG A 198 -0.71 7.84 -28.65
N VAL A 199 -1.70 8.25 -27.88
CA VAL A 199 -2.12 7.66 -26.61
C VAL A 199 -3.64 7.69 -26.57
N VAL A 200 -4.27 6.63 -26.06
CA VAL A 200 -5.70 6.63 -25.73
C VAL A 200 -5.86 6.87 -24.23
N VAL A 201 -6.56 7.93 -23.85
CA VAL A 201 -6.85 8.25 -22.44
C VAL A 201 -8.36 8.22 -22.21
N GLU A 202 -8.76 7.51 -21.15
CA GLU A 202 -10.14 7.50 -20.65
C GLU A 202 -10.11 7.90 -19.17
N CYS A 203 -10.84 8.95 -18.83
CA CYS A 203 -11.05 9.40 -17.45
C CYS A 203 -12.55 9.33 -17.17
N GLU A 204 -12.94 8.72 -16.06
CA GLU A 204 -14.34 8.64 -15.66
C GLU A 204 -14.47 8.92 -14.16
N TYR A 205 -15.41 9.78 -13.80
CA TYR A 205 -15.88 9.96 -12.43
C TYR A 205 -17.22 9.26 -12.22
N ARG A 206 -17.34 8.58 -11.08
CA ARG A 206 -18.59 7.99 -10.59
C ARG A 206 -18.80 8.33 -9.13
N PHE A 207 -20.07 8.28 -8.75
CA PHE A 207 -20.54 8.68 -7.43
C PHE A 207 -21.18 7.49 -6.69
N TYR A 208 -20.83 7.33 -5.42
CA TYR A 208 -21.42 6.33 -4.54
C TYR A 208 -22.14 6.97 -3.34
N PRO A 209 -23.24 6.37 -2.84
CA PRO A 209 -23.90 6.85 -1.64
C PRO A 209 -23.06 6.52 -0.40
N GLY A 210 -22.77 7.53 0.44
CA GLY A 210 -22.11 7.34 1.73
C GLY A 210 -21.10 8.43 2.08
N ILE A 211 -20.36 8.20 3.16
CA ILE A 211 -19.30 9.08 3.64
C ILE A 211 -17.91 8.59 3.18
N PRO A 212 -16.93 9.49 3.01
CA PRO A 212 -15.57 9.14 2.59
C PRO A 212 -14.73 8.59 3.75
N ARG A 213 -14.86 7.30 4.05
CA ARG A 213 -14.08 6.64 5.12
C ARG A 213 -12.69 6.19 4.68
N ASP A 214 -12.62 5.66 3.47
CA ASP A 214 -11.44 5.01 2.93
C ASP A 214 -10.78 5.89 1.87
N LYS A 215 -9.44 5.96 1.88
CA LYS A 215 -8.62 6.47 0.78
C LYS A 215 -7.90 5.30 0.14
N VAL A 216 -8.35 4.91 -1.05
CA VAL A 216 -7.81 3.78 -1.81
C VAL A 216 -7.31 4.29 -3.16
N CYS A 217 -6.05 4.03 -3.47
CA CYS A 217 -5.48 4.19 -4.81
C CYS A 217 -5.00 2.83 -5.29
N ILE A 218 -5.49 2.37 -6.43
CA ILE A 218 -5.09 1.13 -7.08
C ILE A 218 -4.33 1.48 -8.36
N PHE A 219 -3.09 1.03 -8.46
CA PHE A 219 -2.20 1.28 -9.59
C PHE A 219 -1.95 -0.01 -10.37
N ASN A 220 -2.26 0.05 -11.67
CA ASN A 220 -2.13 -1.02 -12.66
C ASN A 220 -2.74 -2.36 -12.22
N ARG A 221 -3.72 -2.32 -11.31
CA ARG A 221 -4.31 -3.48 -10.62
C ARG A 221 -3.31 -4.34 -9.83
N GLN A 222 -2.06 -3.92 -9.72
CA GLN A 222 -0.96 -4.67 -9.08
C GLN A 222 -0.57 -4.11 -7.71
N GLN A 223 -0.89 -2.84 -7.46
CA GLN A 223 -0.50 -2.17 -6.22
C GLN A 223 -1.68 -1.38 -5.66
N VAL A 224 -1.87 -1.46 -4.34
CA VAL A 224 -2.95 -0.78 -3.62
C VAL A 224 -2.37 0.02 -2.48
N LEU A 225 -2.73 1.29 -2.41
CA LEU A 225 -2.50 2.16 -1.27
C LEU A 225 -3.83 2.36 -0.55
N HIS A 226 -3.90 2.00 0.73
CA HIS A 226 -5.13 2.11 1.52
C HIS A 226 -4.87 2.77 2.88
N GLY A 227 -5.65 3.78 3.19
CA GLY A 227 -5.72 4.38 4.53
C GLY A 227 -7.12 4.82 4.88
N LEU A 228 -7.32 5.19 6.14
CA LEU A 228 -8.57 5.72 6.65
C LEU A 228 -8.46 7.22 6.81
N TYR A 229 -9.51 7.92 6.43
CA TYR A 229 -9.64 9.34 6.75
C TYR A 229 -9.94 9.52 8.25
N ASP A 230 -9.33 10.52 8.86
CA ASP A 230 -9.73 10.97 10.20
C ASP A 230 -10.99 11.82 10.08
N LEU A 231 -12.13 11.20 10.40
CA LEU A 231 -13.46 11.83 10.33
C LEU A 231 -13.69 12.85 11.46
N SER A 232 -12.85 12.85 12.50
CA SER A 232 -12.93 13.81 13.60
C SER A 232 -12.18 15.12 13.30
N THR A 233 -11.39 15.14 12.23
CA THR A 233 -10.64 16.33 11.81
C THR A 233 -11.59 17.49 11.56
N ARG A 234 -11.31 18.60 12.25
CA ARG A 234 -12.05 19.85 12.09
C ARG A 234 -11.31 20.83 11.21
N SER A 235 -12.05 21.56 10.38
CA SER A 235 -11.48 22.65 9.61
C SER A 235 -12.44 23.80 9.43
N ARG A 236 -11.89 24.99 9.16
CA ARG A 236 -12.64 26.18 8.79
C ARG A 236 -12.27 26.57 7.36
N LEU A 237 -13.25 26.97 6.57
CA LEU A 237 -13.00 27.52 5.23
C LEU A 237 -12.32 28.89 5.29
N HIS A 238 -12.69 29.69 6.29
CA HIS A 238 -12.10 31.00 6.58
C HIS A 238 -11.93 31.15 8.10
N PRO A 239 -10.97 31.97 8.58
CA PRO A 239 -10.64 32.04 10.02
C PRO A 239 -11.83 32.33 10.94
N GLN A 240 -12.80 33.13 10.47
CA GLN A 240 -14.00 33.51 11.23
C GLN A 240 -15.27 32.75 10.82
N GLY A 241 -15.14 31.76 9.93
CA GLY A 241 -16.26 30.97 9.45
C GLY A 241 -16.66 29.84 10.41
N PRO A 242 -17.78 29.15 10.14
CA PRO A 242 -18.14 27.94 10.86
C PRO A 242 -17.06 26.86 10.73
N GLU A 243 -17.04 25.97 11.71
CA GLU A 243 -16.19 24.79 11.72
C GLU A 243 -16.93 23.61 11.10
N TYR A 244 -16.19 22.74 10.42
CA TYR A 244 -16.70 21.57 9.73
C TYR A 244 -15.91 20.34 10.15
N TYR A 245 -16.60 19.21 10.33
CA TYR A 245 -15.98 17.90 10.20
C TYR A 245 -15.61 17.72 8.74
N ASP A 246 -14.32 17.76 8.42
CA ASP A 246 -13.81 17.73 7.04
C ASP A 246 -12.57 16.83 7.00
N PRO A 247 -12.67 15.62 6.45
CA PRO A 247 -11.57 14.67 6.50
C PRO A 247 -10.40 15.13 5.61
N LYS A 248 -9.37 15.70 6.23
CA LYS A 248 -8.17 16.20 5.53
C LYS A 248 -7.29 15.04 5.07
N GLY A 249 -7.43 14.67 3.80
CA GLY A 249 -6.72 13.53 3.20
C GLY A 249 -5.22 13.70 2.91
N TYR A 250 -4.66 14.90 2.99
CA TYR A 250 -3.28 15.15 2.53
C TYR A 250 -2.22 14.53 3.44
N ARG A 251 -2.51 14.41 4.74
CA ARG A 251 -1.60 13.79 5.73
C ARG A 251 -1.98 12.36 6.08
N ALA A 252 -2.98 11.78 5.41
CA ALA A 252 -3.39 10.41 5.65
C ALA A 252 -2.23 9.46 5.38
N GLU A 253 -2.04 8.52 6.30
CA GLU A 253 -1.08 7.43 6.17
C GLU A 253 -1.73 6.28 5.40
N LEU A 254 -1.01 5.75 4.41
CA LEU A 254 -1.50 4.73 3.48
C LEU A 254 -0.63 3.50 3.61
N ASN A 255 -1.25 2.35 3.84
CA ASN A 255 -0.63 1.05 3.76
C ASN A 255 -0.44 0.66 2.29
N VAL A 256 0.76 0.25 1.92
CA VAL A 256 1.07 -0.23 0.57
C VAL A 256 0.99 -1.75 0.52
N TRP A 257 0.23 -2.25 -0.45
CA TRP A 257 0.14 -3.66 -0.83
C TRP A 257 0.59 -3.82 -2.29
N SER A 258 1.43 -4.81 -2.59
CA SER A 258 1.91 -5.10 -3.95
C SER A 258 1.76 -6.58 -4.27
N GLY A 259 1.35 -6.90 -5.51
CA GLY A 259 1.24 -8.26 -6.03
C GLY A 259 2.57 -9.01 -6.13
N GLU A 260 3.70 -8.28 -6.19
CA GLU A 260 5.05 -8.88 -6.13
C GLU A 260 5.48 -9.25 -4.70
N GLY A 261 4.58 -9.13 -3.72
CA GLY A 261 4.82 -9.37 -2.30
C GLY A 261 4.52 -10.79 -1.85
N THR A 262 3.98 -10.91 -0.63
CA THR A 262 3.54 -12.19 -0.06
C THR A 262 2.20 -12.62 -0.64
N ALA A 263 1.83 -13.90 -0.50
CA ALA A 263 0.49 -14.39 -0.87
C ALA A 263 -0.65 -13.58 -0.18
N ALA A 264 -0.41 -13.07 1.03
CA ALA A 264 -1.35 -12.19 1.72
C ALA A 264 -1.48 -10.82 1.03
N ALA A 265 -0.39 -10.26 0.50
CA ALA A 265 -0.41 -9.01 -0.24
C ALA A 265 -1.13 -9.18 -1.60
N GLU A 266 -0.88 -10.28 -2.31
CA GLU A 266 -1.59 -10.62 -3.54
C GLU A 266 -3.11 -10.79 -3.31
N ALA A 267 -3.49 -11.48 -2.23
CA ALA A 267 -4.89 -11.62 -1.83
C ALA A 267 -5.53 -10.26 -1.49
N ALA A 268 -4.82 -9.37 -0.80
CA ALA A 268 -5.29 -8.02 -0.49
C ALA A 268 -5.48 -7.17 -1.77
N VAL A 269 -4.53 -7.23 -2.70
CA VAL A 269 -4.64 -6.54 -4.00
C VAL A 269 -5.84 -7.07 -4.78
N SER A 270 -6.03 -8.40 -4.85
CA SER A 270 -7.18 -9.03 -5.53
C SER A 270 -8.51 -8.63 -4.89
N MET A 271 -8.58 -8.63 -3.55
CA MET A 271 -9.76 -8.21 -2.80
C MET A 271 -10.14 -6.76 -3.12
N TRP A 272 -9.18 -5.83 -3.08
CA TRP A 272 -9.43 -4.41 -3.36
C TRP A 272 -9.82 -4.14 -4.80
N ASN A 273 -9.18 -4.82 -5.76
CA ASN A 273 -9.58 -4.75 -7.16
C ASN A 273 -11.04 -5.18 -7.34
N LYS A 274 -11.41 -6.33 -6.75
CA LYS A 274 -12.79 -6.83 -6.81
C LYS A 274 -13.76 -5.85 -6.15
N HIS A 275 -13.46 -5.40 -4.95
CA HIS A 275 -14.31 -4.47 -4.21
C HIS A 275 -14.53 -3.16 -4.97
N PHE A 276 -13.45 -2.60 -5.53
CA PHE A 276 -13.55 -1.40 -6.38
C PHE A 276 -14.42 -1.66 -7.60
N ASP A 277 -14.18 -2.76 -8.33
CA ASP A 277 -14.93 -3.07 -9.54
C ASP A 277 -16.43 -3.30 -9.24
N ASP A 278 -16.77 -3.99 -8.14
CA ASP A 278 -18.16 -4.19 -7.70
C ASP A 278 -18.84 -2.84 -7.41
N LEU A 279 -18.20 -1.98 -6.61
CA LEU A 279 -18.73 -0.65 -6.31
C LEU A 279 -18.84 0.21 -7.56
N TRP A 280 -17.83 0.16 -8.43
CA TRP A 280 -17.80 0.91 -9.68
C TRP A 280 -19.00 0.58 -10.57
N GLN A 281 -19.37 -0.70 -10.69
CA GLN A 281 -20.53 -1.11 -11.50
C GLN A 281 -21.86 -0.63 -10.93
N LEU A 282 -21.96 -0.51 -9.60
CA LEU A 282 -23.16 -0.02 -8.92
C LEU A 282 -23.25 1.51 -8.85
N ALA A 283 -22.11 2.18 -8.97
CA ALA A 283 -22.00 3.64 -8.85
C ALA A 283 -22.62 4.36 -10.05
N ARG A 284 -23.19 5.54 -9.79
CA ARG A 284 -23.79 6.39 -10.82
C ARG A 284 -22.70 7.15 -11.56
N ARG A 285 -22.87 7.30 -12.88
CA ARG A 285 -22.02 8.19 -13.68
C ARG A 285 -22.30 9.65 -13.36
N SER A 286 -21.29 10.49 -13.51
CA SER A 286 -21.49 11.93 -13.66
C SER A 286 -22.45 12.19 -14.83
N ALA A 287 -23.40 13.10 -14.61
CA ALA A 287 -24.46 13.42 -15.56
C ALA A 287 -23.99 14.50 -16.54
#